data_AF-A0A4S2L463-F1
#
_entry.id   AF-A0A4S2L463-F1
#
_cell.length_a   1.000
_cell.length_b   1.000
_cell.length_c   1.000
_cell.angle_alpha   90.00
_cell.angle_beta   90.00
_cell.angle_gamma   90.00
#
_symmetry.space_group_name_H-M   'P 1'
#
loop_
_entity.id
_entity.type
_entity.pdbx_description
1 polymer ?
#
loop_
_entity_poly.entity_id
_entity_poly.type
_entity_poly.pdbx_seq_one_letter_code
_entity_poly.pdbx_strand_id
1 'polypeptide(L)'
;MRVSNATRVFCEELSSGLQYLVNNNYSDERLTTAWFIDFMARWFHIMSSRNIGIALSHERPEKYNEAIEFLEEAIELFTCMKVGNDGRWKPFQTALIISTKTVIELSKDLLSNGFTFFLASRLTQDCLENLFSIIRLKNVIPNALQFKNNLKLITISQFMKPICKSNYHEDDRQFLSEFLDILLKNRSVNSHFLTSNTSSFEPLISNQRQNLSQTELNVLYHIAGYIVANIHKNQKMQSSAANIHPALKKKFKI
;
A
#
# COMPACT_ATOMS: atom_id res chain seq x y z
N MET A 1 10.53 -11.71 1.33
CA MET A 1 11.56 -11.35 2.33
C MET A 1 10.84 -10.84 3.57
N ARG A 2 11.27 -11.18 4.79
CA ARG A 2 10.59 -10.78 6.03
C ARG A 2 11.50 -9.89 6.88
N VAL A 3 11.34 -8.57 6.74
CA VAL A 3 12.05 -7.56 7.55
C VAL A 3 11.76 -7.77 9.04
N SER A 4 10.55 -8.23 9.37
CA SER A 4 10.12 -8.52 10.76
C SER A 4 10.99 -9.55 11.49
N ASN A 5 11.67 -10.45 10.78
CA ASN A 5 12.59 -11.39 11.41
C ASN A 5 13.87 -10.68 11.86
N ALA A 6 14.39 -9.76 11.04
CA ALA A 6 15.58 -8.98 11.38
C ALA A 6 15.32 -8.02 12.54
N THR A 7 14.17 -7.35 12.55
CA THR A 7 13.78 -6.43 13.65
C THR A 7 13.52 -7.14 14.98
N ARG A 8 13.28 -8.46 14.96
CA ARG A 8 13.19 -9.27 16.19
C ARG A 8 14.56 -9.65 16.76
N VAL A 9 15.61 -9.58 15.94
CA VAL A 9 16.99 -9.79 16.37
C VAL A 9 17.58 -8.46 16.82
N PHE A 10 17.39 -7.40 16.02
CA PHE A 10 17.83 -6.06 16.35
C PHE A 10 16.77 -5.32 17.19
N CYS A 11 16.68 -5.67 18.48
CA CYS A 11 15.76 -5.03 19.42
C CYS A 11 16.39 -4.86 20.82
N GLU A 12 15.86 -3.89 21.57
CA GLU A 12 16.32 -3.50 22.91
C GLU A 12 16.19 -4.66 23.92
N GLU A 13 15.13 -5.47 23.80
CA GLU A 13 14.90 -6.61 24.70
C GLU A 13 15.97 -7.69 24.54
N LEU A 14 16.45 -7.93 23.31
CA LEU A 14 17.51 -8.90 23.08
C LEU A 14 18.86 -8.38 23.60
N SER A 15 19.15 -7.09 23.40
CA SER A 15 20.33 -6.45 23.99
C SER A 15 20.32 -6.57 25.52
N SER A 16 19.21 -6.19 26.16
CA SER A 16 19.03 -6.29 27.61
C SER A 16 19.16 -7.73 28.12
N GLY A 17 18.61 -8.69 27.38
CA GLY A 17 18.74 -10.12 27.69
C GLY A 17 20.20 -10.60 27.63
N LEU A 18 20.97 -10.16 26.63
CA LEU A 18 22.40 -10.48 26.54
C LEU A 18 23.20 -9.85 27.68
N GLN A 19 22.93 -8.60 28.06
CA GLN A 19 23.56 -7.95 29.21
C GLN A 19 23.24 -8.71 30.51
N TYR A 20 21.98 -9.13 30.69
CA TYR A 20 21.59 -9.95 31.84
C TYR A 20 22.39 -11.26 31.90
N LEU A 21 22.60 -11.95 30.77
CA LEU A 21 23.42 -13.16 30.76
C LEU A 21 24.85 -12.88 31.20
N VAL A 22 25.48 -11.80 30.73
CA VAL A 22 26.85 -11.44 31.17
C VAL A 22 26.91 -11.24 32.68
N ASN A 23 25.93 -10.54 33.25
CA ASN A 23 25.79 -10.35 34.70
C ASN A 23 25.62 -11.67 35.48
N ASN A 24 25.25 -12.76 34.81
CA ASN A 24 25.13 -14.10 35.37
C ASN A 24 26.32 -15.02 35.00
N ASN A 25 27.52 -14.45 34.85
CA ASN A 25 28.79 -15.15 34.59
C ASN A 25 28.91 -15.83 33.22
N TYR A 26 28.24 -15.28 32.20
CA TYR A 26 28.46 -15.68 30.81
C TYR A 26 29.53 -14.78 30.15
N SER A 27 30.23 -15.28 29.12
CA SER A 27 31.31 -14.53 28.42
C SER A 27 30.92 -13.11 28.01
N ASP A 28 31.85 -12.19 28.29
CA ASP A 28 31.79 -10.74 28.06
C ASP A 28 31.71 -10.33 26.59
N GLU A 29 32.08 -11.21 25.65
CA GLU A 29 31.92 -10.96 24.20
C GLU A 29 30.46 -10.62 23.82
N ARG A 30 29.51 -11.09 24.64
CA ARG A 30 28.09 -10.77 24.51
C ARG A 30 27.78 -9.30 24.75
N LEU A 31 28.58 -8.56 25.52
CA LEU A 31 28.39 -7.12 25.76
C LEU A 31 28.55 -6.33 24.46
N THR A 32 29.61 -6.61 23.71
CA THR A 32 29.84 -5.96 22.40
C THR A 32 28.70 -6.28 21.43
N THR A 33 28.20 -7.52 21.46
CA THR A 33 27.07 -7.94 20.63
C THR A 33 25.77 -7.24 21.06
N ALA A 34 25.52 -7.14 22.37
CA ALA A 34 24.36 -6.44 22.92
C ALA A 34 24.36 -4.97 22.54
N TRP A 35 25.50 -4.29 22.73
CA TRP A 35 25.70 -2.91 22.32
C TRP A 35 25.43 -2.72 20.83
N PHE A 36 25.98 -3.58 19.97
CA PHE A 36 25.75 -3.47 18.53
C PHE A 36 24.29 -3.71 18.13
N ILE A 37 23.62 -4.66 18.78
CA ILE A 37 22.20 -4.93 18.57
C ILE A 37 21.35 -3.71 18.90
N ASP A 38 21.61 -3.09 20.05
CA ASP A 38 20.91 -1.90 20.51
C ASP A 38 21.18 -0.69 19.61
N PHE A 39 22.46 -0.50 19.24
CA PHE A 39 22.90 0.53 18.31
C PHE A 39 22.14 0.44 16.98
N MET A 40 22.06 -0.75 16.39
CA MET A 40 21.34 -0.97 15.15
C MET A 40 19.83 -0.81 15.29
N ALA A 41 19.25 -1.19 16.43
CA ALA A 41 17.83 -0.98 16.73
C ALA A 41 17.50 0.51 16.77
N ARG A 42 18.31 1.32 17.47
CA ARG A 42 18.17 2.78 17.55
C ARG A 42 18.32 3.44 16.19
N TRP A 43 19.33 3.07 15.42
CA TRP A 43 19.51 3.54 14.04
C TRP A 43 18.30 3.23 13.16
N PHE A 44 17.83 1.99 13.19
CA PHE A 44 16.65 1.61 12.42
C PHE A 44 15.40 2.39 12.86
N HIS A 45 15.23 2.64 14.15
CA HIS A 45 14.08 3.39 14.69
C HIS A 45 14.03 4.83 14.17
N ILE A 46 15.18 5.52 14.14
CA ILE A 46 15.28 6.88 13.60
C ILE A 46 15.02 6.88 12.09
N MET A 47 15.69 6.00 11.35
CA MET A 47 15.61 5.92 9.88
C MET A 47 14.24 5.46 9.37
N SER A 48 13.46 4.77 10.21
CA SER A 48 12.09 4.30 9.90
C SER A 48 10.99 5.09 10.64
N SER A 49 11.32 6.24 11.21
CA SER A 49 10.39 7.07 11.99
C SER A 49 9.16 7.51 11.17
N ARG A 50 7.97 7.09 11.62
CA ARG A 50 6.66 7.40 10.99
C ARG A 50 5.81 8.39 11.78
N ASN A 51 6.13 8.58 13.07
CA ASN A 51 5.35 9.40 13.99
C ASN A 51 6.10 10.69 14.30
N ILE A 52 5.35 11.78 14.44
CA ILE A 52 5.90 13.11 14.77
C ILE A 52 6.71 13.08 16.07
N GLY A 53 6.30 12.27 17.06
CA GLY A 53 7.00 12.17 18.34
C GLY A 53 8.44 11.63 18.27
N ILE A 54 8.81 10.96 17.18
CA ILE A 54 10.14 10.39 16.90
C ILE A 54 10.77 11.06 15.66
N ALA A 55 10.07 12.01 15.04
CA ALA A 55 10.57 12.72 13.88
C ALA A 55 11.74 13.63 14.26
N LEU A 56 12.62 13.89 13.30
CA LEU A 56 13.63 14.94 13.43
C LEU A 56 12.91 16.29 13.39
N SER A 57 12.94 17.05 14.48
CA SER A 57 12.15 18.28 14.61
C SER A 57 12.82 19.31 15.51
N HIS A 58 12.73 20.57 15.12
CA HIS A 58 13.17 21.70 15.96
C HIS A 58 12.21 22.01 17.12
N GLU A 59 11.03 21.38 17.20
CA GLU A 59 10.16 21.49 18.39
C GLU A 59 10.84 20.94 19.65
N ARG A 60 11.79 20.01 19.48
CA ARG A 60 12.60 19.43 20.56
C ARG A 60 14.08 19.43 20.14
N PRO A 61 14.76 20.58 20.23
CA PRO A 61 16.10 20.74 19.69
C PRO A 61 17.12 19.79 20.35
N GLU A 62 16.96 19.50 21.64
CA GLU A 62 17.82 18.52 22.35
C GLU A 62 17.76 17.14 21.72
N LYS A 63 16.54 16.60 21.50
CA LYS A 63 16.35 15.28 20.87
C LYS A 63 16.82 15.25 19.42
N TYR A 64 16.67 16.37 18.72
CA TYR A 64 17.18 16.51 17.37
C TYR A 64 18.70 16.41 17.35
N ASN A 65 19.39 17.20 18.17
CA ASN A 65 20.85 17.17 18.25
C ASN A 65 21.37 15.79 18.68
N GLU A 66 20.77 15.18 19.69
CA GLU A 66 21.10 13.81 20.14
C GLU A 66 20.95 12.79 19.00
N ALA A 67 19.89 12.92 18.19
CA ALA A 67 19.69 12.05 17.03
C ALA A 67 20.73 12.30 15.94
N ILE A 68 21.08 13.57 15.65
CA ILE A 68 22.10 13.90 14.65
C ILE A 68 23.48 13.38 15.08
N GLU A 69 23.89 13.62 16.33
CA GLU A 69 25.15 13.11 16.89
C GLU A 69 25.22 11.58 16.79
N PHE A 70 24.15 10.88 17.15
CA PHE A 70 24.08 9.43 17.03
C PHE A 70 24.15 8.94 15.56
N LEU A 71 23.52 9.65 14.62
CA LEU A 71 23.61 9.31 13.20
C LEU A 71 25.01 9.55 12.62
N GLU A 72 25.73 10.57 13.10
CA GLU A 72 27.13 10.81 12.77
C GLU A 72 28.04 9.71 13.36
N GLU A 73 27.79 9.27 14.59
CA GLU A 73 28.45 8.12 15.20
C GLU A 73 28.22 6.83 14.38
N ALA A 74 27.00 6.63 13.85
CA ALA A 74 26.71 5.48 12.99
C ALA A 74 27.52 5.51 11.69
N ILE A 75 27.74 6.69 11.10
CA ILE A 75 28.60 6.84 9.93
C ILE A 75 30.04 6.46 10.28
N GLU A 76 30.56 6.96 11.41
CA GLU A 76 31.92 6.66 11.85
C GLU A 76 32.11 5.16 12.12
N LEU A 77 31.20 4.55 12.87
CA LEU A 77 31.21 3.12 13.19
C LEU A 77 31.30 2.28 11.91
N PHE A 78 30.42 2.52 10.93
CA PHE A 78 30.39 1.73 9.69
C PHE A 78 31.54 2.04 8.74
N THR A 79 32.21 3.19 8.89
CA THR A 79 33.44 3.52 8.18
C THR A 79 34.63 2.74 8.74
N CYS A 80 34.71 2.59 10.07
CA CYS A 80 35.79 1.88 10.75
C CYS A 80 35.58 0.35 10.84
N MET A 81 34.34 -0.11 10.68
CA MET A 81 33.97 -1.52 10.80
C MET A 81 34.63 -2.39 9.71
N LYS A 82 35.26 -3.47 10.15
CA LYS A 82 35.79 -4.53 9.27
C LYS A 82 34.78 -5.68 9.21
N VAL A 83 34.45 -6.12 8.00
CA VAL A 83 33.44 -7.16 7.78
C VAL A 83 34.07 -8.43 7.21
N GLY A 84 33.91 -9.54 7.95
CA GLY A 84 34.50 -10.83 7.62
C GLY A 84 36.01 -10.90 7.86
N ASN A 85 36.60 -12.07 7.60
CA ASN A 85 38.00 -12.35 7.91
C ASN A 85 38.98 -11.41 7.18
N ASP A 86 38.68 -11.06 5.93
CA ASP A 86 39.51 -10.18 5.12
C ASP A 86 39.30 -8.68 5.41
N GLY A 87 38.29 -8.33 6.23
CA GLY A 87 37.94 -6.95 6.55
C GLY A 87 37.57 -6.09 5.33
N ARG A 88 37.11 -6.72 4.23
CA ARG A 88 36.82 -6.00 2.98
C ARG A 88 35.56 -5.17 3.11
N TRP A 89 35.60 -4.00 2.49
CA TRP A 89 34.45 -3.13 2.34
C TRP A 89 33.29 -3.83 1.64
N LYS A 90 32.09 -3.71 2.20
CA LYS A 90 30.86 -4.30 1.66
C LYS A 90 29.89 -3.22 1.18
N PRO A 91 29.10 -3.48 0.12
CA PRO A 91 28.15 -2.49 -0.40
C PRO A 91 27.16 -1.93 0.63
N PHE A 92 26.77 -2.73 1.63
CA PHE A 92 25.84 -2.25 2.67
C PHE A 92 26.46 -1.15 3.55
N GLN A 93 27.79 -1.13 3.73
CA GLN A 93 28.47 -0.08 4.50
C GLN A 93 28.32 1.26 3.77
N THR A 94 28.60 1.30 2.47
CA THR A 94 28.33 2.47 1.63
C THR A 94 26.86 2.87 1.67
N ALA A 95 25.94 1.91 1.53
CA ALA A 95 24.51 2.21 1.53
C ALA A 95 24.04 2.82 2.86
N LEU A 96 24.51 2.30 4.00
CA LEU A 96 24.17 2.83 5.32
C LEU A 96 24.73 4.24 5.50
N ILE A 97 25.99 4.47 5.14
CA ILE A 97 26.64 5.78 5.25
C ILE A 97 25.92 6.81 4.39
N ILE A 98 25.67 6.51 3.12
CA ILE A 98 24.99 7.43 2.20
C ILE A 98 23.57 7.71 2.70
N SER A 99 22.80 6.69 3.05
CA SER A 99 21.42 6.87 3.52
C SER A 99 21.35 7.74 4.78
N THR A 100 22.25 7.49 5.73
CA THR A 100 22.32 8.24 6.98
C THR A 100 22.72 9.70 6.72
N LYS A 101 23.74 9.92 5.90
CA LYS A 101 24.18 11.26 5.51
C LYS A 101 23.08 12.05 4.79
N THR A 102 22.36 11.41 3.87
CA THR A 102 21.21 12.01 3.18
C THR A 102 20.11 12.42 4.15
N VAL A 103 19.80 11.60 5.17
CA VAL A 103 18.81 11.98 6.20
C VAL A 103 19.28 13.19 6.99
N ILE A 104 20.54 13.23 7.41
CA ILE A 104 21.11 14.37 8.15
C ILE A 104 21.00 15.65 7.30
N GLU A 105 21.52 15.63 6.07
CA GLU A 105 21.54 16.80 5.18
C GLU A 105 20.13 17.28 4.83
N LEU A 106 19.23 16.38 4.42
CA LEU A 106 17.86 16.74 4.10
C LEU A 106 17.09 17.27 5.32
N SER A 107 17.34 16.72 6.51
CA SER A 107 16.69 17.22 7.71
C SER A 107 17.12 18.65 8.03
N LYS A 108 18.43 18.96 7.92
CA LYS A 108 18.97 20.31 8.10
C LYS A 108 18.38 21.29 7.08
N ASP A 109 18.32 20.89 5.81
CA ASP A 109 17.81 21.72 4.73
C ASP A 109 16.31 21.98 4.85
N LEU A 110 15.49 20.95 5.15
CA LEU A 110 14.05 21.12 5.26
C LEU A 110 13.67 21.89 6.52
N LEU A 111 14.29 21.60 7.67
CA LEU A 111 13.97 22.33 8.90
C LEU A 111 14.39 23.80 8.82
N SER A 112 15.49 24.12 8.13
CA SER A 112 15.89 25.52 7.87
C SER A 112 14.95 26.25 6.90
N ASN A 113 14.30 25.53 5.99
CA ASN A 113 13.27 26.07 5.09
C ASN A 113 11.88 26.24 5.75
N GLY A 114 11.77 26.08 7.07
CA GLY A 114 10.54 26.34 7.83
C GLY A 114 9.61 25.14 7.98
N PHE A 115 10.04 23.93 7.60
CA PHE A 115 9.29 22.72 7.92
C PHE A 115 9.42 22.39 9.42
N THR A 116 8.32 21.98 10.05
CA THR A 116 8.29 21.72 11.51
C THR A 116 9.01 20.43 11.91
N PHE A 117 8.93 19.41 11.07
CA PHE A 117 9.50 18.08 11.33
C PHE A 117 9.83 17.36 10.04
N PHE A 118 10.72 16.37 10.13
CA PHE A 118 11.15 15.51 9.04
C PHE A 118 10.96 14.03 9.41
N LEU A 119 10.27 13.29 8.53
CA LEU A 119 9.98 11.86 8.70
C LEU A 119 10.86 11.01 7.78
N ALA A 120 11.90 10.39 8.34
CA ALA A 120 12.85 9.59 7.56
C ALA A 120 12.19 8.37 6.89
N SER A 121 11.10 7.83 7.45
CA SER A 121 10.33 6.74 6.84
C SER A 121 9.85 7.02 5.42
N ARG A 122 9.69 8.30 5.04
CA ARG A 122 9.25 8.69 3.69
C ARG A 122 10.33 8.51 2.62
N LEU A 123 11.59 8.33 3.01
CA LEU A 123 12.69 8.03 2.10
C LEU A 123 12.82 6.53 1.81
N THR A 124 12.05 5.67 2.50
CA THR A 124 12.09 4.23 2.30
C THR A 124 11.24 3.80 1.10
N GLN A 125 11.56 2.63 0.53
CA GLN A 125 10.82 2.05 -0.59
C GLN A 125 9.57 1.27 -0.14
N ASP A 126 9.22 1.29 1.15
CA ASP A 126 8.05 0.58 1.71
C ASP A 126 6.74 0.92 0.96
N CYS A 127 6.57 2.17 0.54
CA CYS A 127 5.37 2.59 -0.19
C CYS A 127 5.26 1.90 -1.56
N LEU A 128 6.39 1.70 -2.24
CA LEU A 128 6.46 1.01 -3.53
C LEU A 128 6.25 -0.49 -3.36
N GLU A 129 6.84 -1.10 -2.32
CA GLU A 129 6.61 -2.51 -2.02
C GLU A 129 5.14 -2.80 -1.67
N ASN A 130 4.51 -1.90 -0.92
CA ASN A 130 3.07 -1.96 -0.63
C ASN A 130 2.23 -1.80 -1.90
N LEU A 131 2.59 -0.89 -2.81
CA LEU A 131 1.93 -0.76 -4.11
C LEU A 131 2.06 -2.06 -4.93
N PHE A 132 3.25 -2.65 -5.01
CA PHE A 132 3.44 -3.93 -5.68
C PHE A 132 2.66 -5.07 -5.03
N SER A 133 2.46 -5.02 -3.71
CA SER A 133 1.60 -5.98 -3.01
C SER A 133 0.15 -5.84 -3.47
N ILE A 134 -0.37 -4.60 -3.55
CA ILE A 134 -1.73 -4.34 -4.05
C ILE A 134 -1.90 -4.80 -5.51
N ILE A 135 -0.91 -4.53 -6.38
CA ILE A 135 -0.96 -4.97 -7.78
C ILE A 135 -1.01 -6.51 -7.86
N ARG A 136 -0.27 -7.19 -6.98
CA ARG A 136 -0.20 -8.65 -6.92
C ARG A 136 -1.39 -9.31 -6.23
N LEU A 137 -2.28 -8.56 -5.55
CA LEU A 137 -3.49 -9.12 -4.94
C LEU A 137 -4.43 -9.75 -5.96
N LYS A 138 -4.56 -9.14 -7.16
CA LYS A 138 -5.39 -9.69 -8.24
C LYS A 138 -4.71 -10.86 -8.95
N ASN A 139 -3.41 -10.71 -9.21
CA ASN A 139 -2.60 -11.67 -9.94
C ASN A 139 -1.24 -11.77 -9.25
N VAL A 140 -0.94 -12.89 -8.60
CA VAL A 140 0.30 -13.06 -7.81
C VAL A 140 1.56 -12.80 -8.64
N ILE A 141 1.54 -13.21 -9.92
CA ILE A 141 2.60 -12.98 -10.90
C ILE A 141 1.94 -12.39 -12.15
N PRO A 142 1.80 -11.06 -12.25
CA PRO A 142 1.17 -10.43 -13.40
C PRO A 142 2.15 -10.37 -14.58
N ASN A 143 1.67 -10.62 -15.79
CA ASN A 143 2.41 -10.23 -17.00
C ASN A 143 2.40 -8.70 -17.17
N ALA A 144 3.22 -8.15 -18.09
CA ALA A 144 3.35 -6.71 -18.26
C ALA A 144 2.00 -5.99 -18.57
N LEU A 145 1.12 -6.62 -19.36
CA LEU A 145 -0.19 -6.07 -19.69
C LEU A 145 -1.12 -6.05 -18.47
N GLN A 146 -1.13 -7.14 -17.69
CA GLN A 146 -1.88 -7.27 -16.45
C GLN A 146 -1.38 -6.26 -15.41
N PHE A 147 -0.07 -6.09 -15.27
CA PHE A 147 0.53 -5.09 -14.38
C PHE A 147 0.06 -3.68 -14.77
N LYS A 148 0.18 -3.31 -16.05
CA LYS A 148 -0.27 -2.01 -16.58
C LYS A 148 -1.75 -1.77 -16.32
N ASN A 149 -2.61 -2.75 -16.59
CA ASN A 149 -4.05 -2.62 -16.39
C ASN A 149 -4.43 -2.55 -14.90
N ASN A 150 -3.77 -3.33 -14.06
CA ASN A 150 -3.96 -3.30 -12.61
C ASN A 150 -3.52 -1.95 -12.01
N LEU A 151 -2.36 -1.42 -12.44
CA LEU A 151 -1.88 -0.12 -12.03
C LEU A 151 -2.85 0.99 -12.42
N LYS A 152 -3.30 1.03 -13.69
CA LYS A 152 -4.33 1.99 -14.14
C LYS A 152 -5.58 1.97 -13.27
N LEU A 153 -6.08 0.77 -12.96
CA LEU A 153 -7.28 0.61 -12.15
C LEU A 153 -7.07 1.09 -10.71
N ILE A 154 -5.91 0.80 -10.11
CA ILE A 154 -5.54 1.30 -8.78
C ILE A 154 -5.50 2.84 -8.80
N THR A 155 -4.82 3.44 -9.77
CA THR A 155 -4.74 4.90 -9.91
C THR A 155 -6.13 5.54 -10.01
N ILE A 156 -6.98 5.07 -10.92
CA ILE A 156 -8.35 5.60 -11.07
C ILE A 156 -9.12 5.45 -9.74
N SER A 157 -8.99 4.30 -9.07
CA SER A 157 -9.70 4.06 -7.80
C SER A 157 -9.30 5.00 -6.67
N GLN A 158 -8.06 5.53 -6.66
CA GLN A 158 -7.60 6.49 -5.66
C GLN A 158 -8.30 7.85 -5.84
N PHE A 159 -8.50 8.28 -7.08
CA PHE A 159 -9.21 9.52 -7.40
C PHE A 159 -10.73 9.41 -7.29
N MET A 160 -11.30 8.20 -7.37
CA MET A 160 -12.74 7.98 -7.19
C MET A 160 -13.18 7.92 -5.72
N LYS A 161 -12.24 7.79 -4.77
CA LYS A 161 -12.57 7.71 -3.35
C LYS A 161 -12.50 9.10 -2.70
N PRO A 162 -13.58 9.56 -2.03
CA PRO A 162 -13.50 10.78 -1.23
C PRO A 162 -12.57 10.54 -0.03
N ILE A 163 -11.52 11.36 0.10
CA ILE A 163 -10.62 11.33 1.25
C ILE A 163 -11.11 12.35 2.28
N CYS A 164 -11.89 11.90 3.27
CA CYS A 164 -12.52 12.78 4.25
C CYS A 164 -11.55 13.47 5.24
N LYS A 165 -10.25 13.15 5.23
CA LYS A 165 -9.24 13.63 6.21
C LYS A 165 -7.86 13.90 5.59
N SER A 166 -7.82 14.36 4.35
CA SER A 166 -6.57 14.62 3.64
C SER A 166 -5.96 15.96 4.07
N ASN A 167 -4.63 15.97 4.32
CA ASN A 167 -3.84 17.20 4.50
C ASN A 167 -3.26 17.73 3.16
N TYR A 168 -3.66 17.17 2.01
CA TYR A 168 -3.28 17.72 0.71
C TYR A 168 -3.96 19.07 0.51
N HIS A 169 -3.18 20.05 0.05
CA HIS A 169 -3.58 21.44 -0.11
C HIS A 169 -4.66 21.63 -1.19
N GLU A 170 -4.77 20.70 -2.17
CA GLU A 170 -5.72 20.76 -3.28
C GLU A 170 -6.31 19.37 -3.62
N ASP A 171 -7.60 19.31 -3.96
CA ASP A 171 -8.32 18.08 -4.35
C ASP A 171 -8.31 17.93 -5.89
N ASP A 172 -7.24 17.33 -6.42
CA ASP A 172 -7.00 17.13 -7.88
C ASP A 172 -8.03 16.22 -8.57
N ARG A 173 -9.04 15.70 -7.86
CA ARG A 173 -10.09 14.85 -8.46
C ARG A 173 -10.89 15.56 -9.56
N GLN A 174 -10.92 16.90 -9.57
CA GLN A 174 -11.57 17.70 -10.60
C GLN A 174 -10.99 17.44 -12.01
N PHE A 175 -9.69 17.14 -12.12
CA PHE A 175 -9.05 16.80 -13.39
C PHE A 175 -9.54 15.43 -13.94
N LEU A 176 -9.96 14.52 -13.07
CA LEU A 176 -10.39 13.19 -13.50
C LEU A 176 -11.84 13.17 -14.03
N SER A 177 -12.71 14.05 -13.53
CA SER A 177 -14.05 14.23 -14.11
C SER A 177 -13.94 14.65 -15.56
N GLU A 178 -13.08 15.63 -15.88
CA GLU A 178 -12.90 16.10 -17.25
C GLU A 178 -12.31 15.01 -18.17
N PHE A 179 -11.36 14.21 -17.67
CA PHE A 179 -10.83 13.07 -18.43
C PHE A 179 -11.88 11.98 -18.72
N LEU A 180 -12.74 11.64 -17.75
CA LEU A 180 -13.83 10.70 -17.97
C LEU A 180 -14.87 11.25 -18.94
N ASP A 181 -15.17 12.54 -18.86
CA ASP A 181 -16.08 13.22 -19.78
C ASP A 181 -15.54 13.21 -21.21
N ILE A 182 -14.22 13.38 -21.39
CA ILE A 182 -13.55 13.24 -22.70
C ILE A 182 -13.65 11.80 -23.21
N LEU A 183 -13.47 10.78 -22.36
CA LEU A 183 -13.64 9.38 -22.77
C LEU A 183 -15.10 9.05 -23.16
N LEU A 184 -16.08 9.64 -22.47
CA LEU A 184 -17.49 9.49 -22.80
C LEU A 184 -17.83 10.20 -24.12
N LYS A 185 -17.33 11.42 -24.33
CA LYS A 185 -17.47 12.16 -25.59
C LYS A 185 -16.81 11.42 -26.76
N ASN A 186 -15.63 10.84 -26.56
CA ASN A 186 -14.94 10.06 -27.59
C ASN A 186 -15.63 8.72 -27.89
N ARG A 187 -16.38 8.15 -26.94
CA ARG A 187 -17.28 7.00 -27.22
C ARG A 187 -18.51 7.41 -28.03
N SER A 188 -19.07 8.60 -27.80
CA SER A 188 -20.26 9.06 -28.53
C SER A 188 -19.98 9.43 -29.99
N VAL A 189 -18.74 9.76 -30.36
CA VAL A 189 -18.39 10.12 -31.75
C VAL A 189 -18.28 8.88 -32.66
N ASN A 190 -18.02 7.68 -32.11
CA ASN A 190 -18.00 6.43 -32.88
C ASN A 190 -19.30 5.61 -32.81
N SER A 191 -20.35 6.12 -32.17
CA SER A 191 -21.69 5.53 -32.25
C SER A 191 -22.55 6.25 -33.28
N HIS A 192 -22.12 6.27 -34.54
CA HIS A 192 -23.06 6.34 -35.66
C HIS A 192 -23.72 4.96 -35.86
N PHE A 193 -24.47 4.52 -34.86
CA PHE A 193 -25.62 3.65 -35.12
C PHE A 193 -26.85 4.55 -34.99
N LEU A 194 -27.47 4.78 -36.15
CA LEU A 194 -28.68 5.55 -36.42
C LEU A 194 -29.67 5.58 -35.25
N THR A 195 -29.70 6.67 -34.49
CA THR A 195 -30.87 7.07 -33.71
C THR A 195 -31.82 7.83 -34.62
N SER A 196 -32.56 7.10 -35.46
CA SER A 196 -33.80 7.62 -36.02
C SER A 196 -34.92 7.33 -35.03
N ASN A 197 -35.48 8.39 -34.46
CA ASN A 197 -36.85 8.55 -33.98
C ASN A 197 -37.46 7.43 -33.11
N THR A 198 -37.95 7.86 -31.95
CA THR A 198 -39.01 7.22 -31.16
C THR A 198 -40.04 6.53 -32.06
N SER A 199 -39.88 5.23 -32.23
CA SER A 199 -40.89 4.33 -32.73
C SER A 199 -41.26 3.45 -31.55
N SER A 200 -42.47 3.65 -31.05
CA SER A 200 -43.21 2.68 -30.26
C SER A 200 -43.01 1.30 -30.89
N PHE A 201 -42.37 0.40 -30.16
CA PHE A 201 -42.23 -0.98 -30.57
C PHE A 201 -43.59 -1.65 -30.39
N GLU A 202 -44.48 -1.49 -31.37
CA GLU A 202 -45.53 -2.47 -31.59
C GLU A 202 -44.85 -3.76 -32.07
N PRO A 203 -45.14 -4.91 -31.45
CA PRO A 203 -44.58 -6.16 -31.93
C PRO A 203 -45.20 -6.43 -33.29
N LEU A 204 -44.42 -6.23 -34.36
CA LEU A 204 -44.70 -6.82 -35.64
C LEU A 204 -44.65 -8.34 -35.44
N ILE A 205 -45.81 -8.93 -35.15
CA ILE A 205 -46.08 -10.34 -35.33
C ILE A 205 -46.07 -10.56 -36.86
N SER A 206 -44.88 -10.55 -37.45
CA SER A 206 -44.68 -11.19 -38.73
C SER A 206 -44.71 -12.69 -38.45
N ASN A 207 -45.73 -13.36 -38.99
CA ASN A 207 -45.91 -14.81 -38.93
C ASN A 207 -44.82 -15.56 -39.75
N GLN A 208 -43.55 -15.20 -39.60
CA GLN A 208 -42.45 -16.03 -40.04
C GLN A 208 -42.10 -16.96 -38.89
N ARG A 209 -42.69 -18.16 -38.89
CA ARG A 209 -42.12 -19.29 -38.15
C ARG A 209 -40.72 -19.53 -38.73
N GLN A 210 -39.71 -18.86 -38.17
CA GLN A 210 -38.34 -19.28 -38.36
C GLN A 210 -38.22 -20.63 -37.65
N ASN A 211 -38.23 -21.71 -38.43
CA ASN A 211 -37.92 -23.03 -37.92
C ASN A 211 -36.45 -23.03 -37.51
N LEU A 212 -36.20 -22.76 -36.23
CA LEU A 212 -34.90 -22.92 -35.61
C LEU A 212 -34.48 -24.39 -35.75
N SER A 213 -33.24 -24.63 -36.16
CA SER A 213 -32.67 -25.98 -36.10
C SER A 213 -32.65 -26.47 -34.65
N GLN A 214 -32.69 -27.79 -34.45
CA GLN A 214 -32.68 -28.38 -33.10
C GLN A 214 -31.49 -27.86 -32.25
N THR A 215 -30.36 -27.58 -32.89
CA THR A 215 -29.17 -27.01 -32.27
C THR A 215 -29.40 -25.58 -31.78
N GLU A 216 -29.99 -24.71 -32.62
CA GLU A 216 -30.29 -23.32 -32.24
C GLU A 216 -31.35 -23.26 -31.13
N LEU A 217 -32.33 -24.16 -31.18
CA LEU A 217 -33.34 -24.31 -30.14
C LEU A 217 -32.71 -24.71 -28.79
N ASN A 218 -31.78 -25.66 -28.80
CA ASN A 218 -31.04 -26.06 -27.60
C ASN A 218 -30.17 -24.92 -27.04
N VAL A 219 -29.53 -24.14 -27.92
CA VAL A 219 -28.74 -22.96 -27.52
C VAL A 219 -29.64 -21.90 -26.89
N LEU A 220 -30.78 -21.62 -27.50
CA LEU A 220 -31.76 -20.66 -26.98
C LEU A 220 -32.30 -21.10 -25.62
N TYR A 221 -32.65 -22.39 -25.46
CA TYR A 221 -33.07 -22.96 -24.18
C TYR A 221 -31.98 -22.86 -23.12
N HIS A 222 -30.72 -23.10 -23.48
CA HIS A 222 -29.60 -22.97 -22.53
C HIS A 222 -29.40 -21.52 -22.08
N ILE A 223 -29.46 -20.55 -23.01
CA ILE A 223 -29.32 -19.13 -22.69
C ILE A 223 -30.49 -18.65 -21.83
N ALA A 224 -31.72 -18.97 -22.22
CA ALA A 224 -32.93 -18.62 -21.46
C ALA A 224 -32.92 -19.26 -20.06
N GLY A 225 -32.57 -20.55 -19.97
CA GLY A 225 -32.44 -21.27 -18.71
C GLY A 225 -31.37 -20.69 -17.79
N TYR A 226 -30.21 -20.29 -18.35
CA TYR A 226 -29.15 -19.64 -17.59
C TYR A 226 -29.59 -18.28 -17.02
N ILE A 227 -30.30 -17.48 -17.82
CA ILE A 227 -30.84 -16.18 -17.39
C ILE A 227 -31.87 -16.38 -16.26
N VAL A 228 -32.82 -17.32 -16.43
CA VAL A 228 -33.83 -17.63 -15.41
C VAL A 228 -33.19 -18.16 -14.13
N ALA A 229 -32.20 -19.05 -14.24
CA ALA A 229 -31.46 -19.57 -13.09
C ALA A 229 -30.73 -18.47 -12.32
N ASN A 230 -30.11 -17.51 -13.03
CA ASN A 230 -29.44 -16.37 -12.39
C ASN A 230 -30.43 -15.42 -11.70
N ILE A 231 -31.58 -15.15 -12.32
CA ILE A 231 -32.64 -14.34 -11.69
C ILE A 231 -33.16 -15.04 -10.44
N HIS A 232 -33.43 -16.34 -10.53
CA HIS A 232 -33.94 -17.12 -9.39
C HIS A 232 -32.92 -17.23 -8.24
N LYS A 233 -31.62 -17.36 -8.57
CA LYS A 233 -30.53 -17.35 -7.59
C LYS A 233 -30.42 -16.00 -6.87
N ASN A 234 -30.54 -14.90 -7.62
CA ASN A 234 -30.51 -13.55 -7.04
C ASN A 234 -31.76 -13.24 -6.19
N GLN A 235 -32.93 -13.74 -6.57
CA GLN A 235 -34.15 -13.62 -5.75
C GLN A 235 -34.09 -14.45 -4.45
N LYS A 236 -33.55 -15.67 -4.49
CA LYS A 236 -33.33 -16.49 -3.27
C LYS A 236 -32.34 -15.86 -2.28
N MET A 237 -31.32 -15.14 -2.78
CA MET A 237 -30.40 -14.40 -1.90
C MET A 237 -31.08 -13.21 -1.19
N GLN A 238 -32.05 -12.57 -1.84
CA GLN A 238 -32.83 -11.49 -1.22
C GLN A 238 -33.87 -12.01 -0.20
N SER A 239 -34.50 -13.17 -0.43
CA SER A 239 -35.44 -13.76 0.54
C SER A 239 -34.77 -14.39 1.76
N SER A 240 -33.51 -14.87 1.63
CA SER A 240 -32.72 -15.37 2.77
C SER A 240 -32.24 -14.24 3.69
N ALA A 241 -31.96 -13.06 3.14
CA ALA A 241 -31.60 -11.87 3.93
C ALA A 241 -32.80 -11.23 4.66
N ALA A 242 -34.04 -11.53 4.25
CA ALA A 242 -35.25 -10.96 4.83
C ALA A 242 -35.77 -11.71 6.08
N ASN A 243 -35.22 -12.89 6.43
CA ASN A 243 -35.65 -13.69 7.59
C ASN A 243 -34.67 -13.68 8.78
N ILE A 244 -33.90 -12.60 8.95
CA ILE A 244 -33.20 -12.36 10.23
C ILE A 244 -34.20 -11.72 11.21
N HIS A 245 -34.65 -12.56 12.13
CA HIS A 245 -35.60 -12.34 13.23
C HIS A 245 -35.40 -10.98 13.97
N PRO A 246 -36.47 -10.31 14.47
CA PRO A 246 -36.42 -8.96 15.08
C PRO A 246 -35.63 -8.82 16.40
N ALA A 247 -34.89 -9.83 16.84
CA ALA A 247 -34.26 -9.86 18.16
C ALA A 247 -32.92 -9.12 18.26
N LEU A 248 -32.31 -8.71 17.14
CA LEU A 248 -30.97 -8.08 17.15
C LEU A 248 -30.97 -6.54 17.06
N LYS A 249 -32.15 -5.89 16.98
CA LYS A 249 -32.26 -4.41 16.96
C LYS A 249 -32.19 -3.73 18.34
N LYS A 250 -31.97 -4.48 19.44
CA LYS A 250 -31.97 -3.93 20.81
C LYS A 250 -30.62 -3.85 21.52
N LYS A 251 -29.51 -4.20 20.86
CA LYS A 251 -28.16 -3.99 21.40
C LYS A 251 -27.38 -3.13 20.41
N PHE A 252 -27.45 -1.81 20.58
CA PHE A 252 -26.47 -0.77 20.20
C PHE A 252 -27.21 0.59 20.30
N LYS A 253 -27.59 0.92 21.54
CA LYS A 253 -27.68 2.29 22.03
C LYS A 253 -26.68 2.35 23.19
N ILE A 254 -25.50 2.87 22.88
CA ILE A 254 -24.68 3.89 23.56
C ILE A 254 -23.61 4.24 22.53
#